data_AF-A0A7R9QF47-F1
#
_entry.id   AF-A0A7R9QF47-F1
#
_cell.length_a   1.000
_cell.length_b   1.000
_cell.length_c   1.000
_cell.angle_alpha   90.00
_cell.angle_beta   90.00
_cell.angle_gamma   90.00
#
_symmetry.space_group_name_H-M   'P 1'
#
loop_
_entity.id
_entity.type
_entity.pdbx_description
1 polymer ?
#
loop_
_entity_poly.entity_id
_entity_poly.type
_entity_poly.pdbx_seq_one_letter_code
_entity_poly.pdbx_strand_id
1 'polypeptide(L)'
;IYRIDHYLGKEMVQNILPIRFGNNQLEPTWNRQYIANVEILLKEPFGTQGRGGYFDKYGIIRDVAQNHLLQVLTLVAMERPDTLSASDIRGQKLKLLQSMADLKVSDVVLGQYVGNPKGVGEAQKGYTDDTGVPKNSTTSTFSVVVLHIDNDRWKGVPFFIRSGKATDESRVEVRVQYKPLDKDLFGGQSKRDMTIFRIQPNEAVYQRFNVKRPGMDSDLIQTELDLTYASRFYNAYLPDAYERLLMDVLNGIQSNFVGTDELAEAWRVFTPALHAIDDAQEMPHKYVFGAQTFKEADDLEAKYGLIR
;
A
#
# COMPACT_ATOMS: atom_id res chain seq x y z
N ILE A 1 -2.54 -21.81 -15.58
CA ILE A 1 -2.22 -21.79 -14.14
C ILE A 1 -2.82 -20.51 -13.56
N TYR A 2 -3.61 -20.62 -12.49
CA TYR A 2 -4.27 -19.50 -11.82
C TYR A 2 -3.63 -19.30 -10.45
N ARG A 3 -2.62 -18.42 -10.35
CA ARG A 3 -1.96 -18.10 -9.08
C ARG A 3 -2.75 -17.02 -8.36
N ILE A 4 -3.30 -17.37 -7.21
CA ILE A 4 -4.17 -16.48 -6.44
C ILE A 4 -3.32 -15.45 -5.70
N ASP A 5 -3.67 -14.19 -5.92
CA ASP A 5 -3.48 -13.12 -4.95
C ASP A 5 -4.87 -12.55 -4.67
N HIS A 6 -5.39 -12.75 -3.46
CA HIS A 6 -6.76 -12.39 -3.15
C HIS A 6 -6.99 -10.86 -3.15
N TYR A 7 -5.95 -10.03 -3.06
CA TYR A 7 -6.12 -8.58 -3.17
C TYR A 7 -6.57 -8.19 -4.59
N LEU A 8 -6.14 -8.92 -5.61
CA LEU A 8 -6.61 -8.71 -6.98
C LEU A 8 -8.12 -8.99 -7.13
N GLY A 9 -8.73 -9.76 -6.22
CA GLY A 9 -10.17 -9.98 -6.21
C GLY A 9 -10.99 -8.87 -5.54
N LYS A 10 -10.35 -7.93 -4.83
CA LYS A 10 -11.06 -6.89 -4.07
C LYS A 10 -11.65 -5.82 -4.99
N GLU A 11 -12.87 -5.38 -4.68
CA GLU A 11 -13.63 -4.42 -5.49
C GLU A 11 -12.83 -3.15 -5.82
N MET A 12 -12.23 -2.55 -4.80
CA MET A 12 -11.51 -1.28 -4.96
C MET A 12 -10.18 -1.43 -5.68
N VAL A 13 -9.57 -2.61 -5.65
CA VAL A 13 -8.37 -2.93 -6.43
C VAL A 13 -8.75 -3.06 -7.91
N GLN A 14 -9.88 -3.71 -8.21
CA GLN A 14 -10.44 -3.78 -9.56
C GLN A 14 -10.79 -2.40 -10.11
N ASN A 15 -11.18 -1.46 -9.25
CA ASN A 15 -11.57 -0.12 -9.67
C ASN A 15 -10.40 0.82 -10.00
N ILE A 16 -9.15 0.41 -9.73
CA ILE A 16 -7.96 1.22 -10.07
C ILE A 16 -7.86 1.47 -11.58
N LEU A 17 -8.02 0.43 -12.41
CA LEU A 17 -7.89 0.57 -13.87
C LEU A 17 -9.03 1.40 -14.50
N PRO A 18 -10.32 1.16 -14.19
CA PRO A 18 -11.41 2.02 -14.64
C PRO A 18 -11.21 3.48 -14.24
N ILE A 19 -10.71 3.74 -13.02
CA ILE A 19 -10.46 5.11 -12.57
C ILE A 19 -9.32 5.75 -13.36
N ARG A 20 -8.18 5.06 -13.50
CA ARG A 20 -7.01 5.60 -14.21
C ARG A 20 -7.24 5.80 -15.70
N PHE A 21 -7.85 4.83 -16.37
CA PHE A 21 -7.92 4.81 -17.84
C PHE A 21 -9.30 5.12 -18.40
N GLY A 22 -10.33 5.24 -17.56
CA GLY A 22 -11.67 5.66 -17.94
C GLY A 22 -11.94 7.16 -17.73
N ASN A 23 -11.03 7.90 -17.08
CA ASN A 23 -11.24 9.31 -16.72
C ASN A 23 -10.15 10.22 -17.26
N ASN A 24 -10.52 11.10 -18.20
CA ASN A 24 -9.61 12.08 -18.81
C ASN A 24 -9.10 13.13 -17.82
N GLN A 25 -9.76 13.31 -16.67
CA GLN A 25 -9.31 14.23 -15.62
C GLN A 25 -8.06 13.71 -14.87
N LEU A 26 -7.92 12.38 -14.74
CA LEU A 26 -6.88 11.77 -13.91
C LEU A 26 -5.65 11.35 -14.72
N GLU A 27 -5.84 10.80 -15.92
CA GLU A 27 -4.72 10.27 -16.71
C GLU A 27 -3.60 11.30 -16.96
N PRO A 28 -3.89 12.55 -17.37
CA PRO A 28 -2.84 13.54 -17.67
C PRO A 28 -2.00 13.94 -16.44
N THR A 29 -2.56 13.82 -15.24
CA THR A 29 -1.87 14.16 -13.99
C THR A 29 -1.22 12.93 -13.33
N TRP A 30 -1.38 11.73 -13.90
CA TRP A 30 -0.89 10.49 -13.32
C TRP A 30 0.57 10.17 -13.66
N ASN A 31 1.48 11.10 -13.36
CA ASN A 31 2.91 10.97 -13.67
C ASN A 31 3.77 11.86 -12.75
N ARG A 32 5.10 11.68 -12.84
CA ARG A 32 6.13 12.40 -12.09
C ARG A 32 6.10 13.92 -12.20
N GLN A 33 5.40 14.52 -13.17
CA GLN A 33 5.29 15.98 -13.25
C GLN A 33 4.39 16.48 -12.12
N TYR A 34 3.32 15.76 -11.79
CA TYR A 34 2.30 16.17 -10.84
C TYR A 34 2.31 15.38 -9.53
N ILE A 35 2.69 14.10 -9.56
CA ILE A 35 2.73 13.24 -8.38
C ILE A 35 4.05 13.43 -7.64
N ALA A 36 3.97 13.64 -6.32
CA ALA A 36 5.12 13.72 -5.43
C ALA A 36 5.53 12.33 -4.91
N ASN A 37 4.55 11.52 -4.51
CA ASN A 37 4.76 10.15 -4.02
C ASN A 37 3.47 9.33 -4.09
N VAL A 38 3.61 8.02 -3.93
CA VAL A 38 2.51 7.05 -3.81
C VAL A 38 2.73 6.20 -2.56
N GLU A 39 1.73 6.08 -1.69
CA GLU A 39 1.74 5.21 -0.51
C GLU A 39 0.69 4.10 -0.68
N ILE A 40 1.11 2.84 -0.56
CA ILE A 40 0.22 1.69 -0.43
C ILE A 40 0.37 1.21 1.01
N LEU A 41 -0.69 1.31 1.80
CA LEU A 41 -0.67 0.98 3.22
C LEU A 41 -1.59 -0.18 3.56
N LEU A 42 -1.16 -1.00 4.52
CA LEU A 42 -1.92 -2.05 5.17
C LEU A 42 -1.66 -1.98 6.68
N LYS A 43 -2.73 -1.83 7.44
CA LYS A 43 -2.74 -1.73 8.90
C LYS A 43 -3.72 -2.76 9.44
N GLU A 44 -3.27 -3.55 10.41
CA GLU A 44 -4.08 -4.53 11.11
C GLU A 44 -4.04 -4.25 12.62
N PRO A 45 -5.18 -4.06 13.30
CA PRO A 45 -5.22 -3.69 14.71
C PRO A 45 -5.02 -4.89 15.66
N PHE A 46 -4.68 -6.05 15.09
CA PHE A 46 -4.44 -7.30 15.80
C PHE A 46 -3.03 -7.80 15.52
N GLY A 47 -2.45 -8.50 16.51
CA GLY A 47 -1.14 -9.15 16.37
C GLY A 47 -1.23 -10.46 15.57
N THR A 48 -0.41 -11.45 15.93
CA THR A 48 -0.40 -12.75 15.25
C THR A 48 -1.50 -13.74 15.67
N GLN A 49 -2.28 -13.41 16.71
CA GLN A 49 -3.43 -14.20 17.16
C GLN A 49 -3.11 -15.71 17.33
N GLY A 50 -1.95 -16.04 17.91
CA GLY A 50 -1.51 -17.42 18.12
C GLY A 50 -0.94 -18.13 16.89
N ARG A 51 -0.85 -17.43 15.75
CA ARG A 51 -0.19 -17.91 14.52
C ARG A 51 1.25 -17.42 14.40
N GLY A 52 1.84 -16.92 15.50
CA GLY A 52 3.17 -16.33 15.51
C GLY A 52 4.24 -17.24 14.95
N GLY A 53 4.23 -18.54 15.29
CA GLY A 53 5.23 -19.49 14.80
C GLY A 53 5.18 -19.79 13.28
N TYR A 54 4.04 -19.55 12.62
CA TYR A 54 3.98 -19.58 11.16
C TYR A 54 4.53 -18.28 10.58
N PHE A 55 4.08 -17.15 11.12
CA PHE A 55 4.49 -15.82 10.67
C PHE A 55 6.00 -15.59 10.84
N ASP A 56 6.60 -16.15 11.88
CA ASP A 56 8.03 -16.04 12.21
C ASP A 56 8.98 -16.56 11.12
N LYS A 57 8.49 -17.46 10.25
CA LYS A 57 9.30 -18.01 9.15
C LYS A 57 9.43 -17.08 7.95
N TYR A 58 8.60 -16.03 7.89
CA TYR A 58 8.43 -15.21 6.69
C TYR A 58 8.58 -13.72 6.98
N GLY A 59 7.91 -13.24 8.04
CA GLY A 59 7.83 -11.82 8.37
C GLY A 59 6.93 -11.00 7.46
N ILE A 60 6.67 -9.75 7.84
CA ILE A 60 5.65 -8.90 7.21
C ILE A 60 5.92 -8.61 5.72
N ILE A 61 7.19 -8.49 5.31
CA ILE A 61 7.53 -8.18 3.92
C ILE A 61 7.09 -9.32 2.98
N ARG A 62 7.37 -10.57 3.36
CA ARG A 62 6.97 -11.74 2.58
C ARG A 62 5.48 -12.06 2.70
N ASP A 63 4.88 -11.75 3.86
CA ASP A 63 3.46 -12.00 4.13
C ASP A 63 2.55 -11.12 3.26
N VAL A 64 2.84 -9.82 3.16
CA VAL A 64 1.94 -8.86 2.51
C VAL A 64 2.59 -7.87 1.54
N ALA A 65 3.84 -7.46 1.76
CA ALA A 65 4.44 -6.39 0.94
C ALA A 65 4.85 -6.88 -0.46
N GLN A 66 5.54 -8.01 -0.54
CA GLN A 66 6.08 -8.59 -1.78
C GLN A 66 4.98 -9.10 -2.73
N ASN A 67 3.84 -9.53 -2.18
CA ASN A 67 2.70 -10.05 -2.92
C ASN A 67 1.61 -8.97 -3.06
N HIS A 68 0.66 -8.91 -2.12
CA HIS A 68 -0.57 -8.14 -2.16
C HIS A 68 -0.36 -6.66 -2.46
N LEU A 69 0.56 -6.01 -1.74
CA LEU A 69 0.76 -4.57 -1.87
C LEU A 69 1.56 -4.22 -3.13
N LEU A 70 2.52 -5.07 -3.52
CA LEU A 70 3.20 -4.93 -4.81
C LEU A 70 2.22 -5.13 -5.98
N GLN A 71 1.31 -6.09 -5.89
CA GLN A 71 0.27 -6.31 -6.90
C GLN A 71 -0.62 -5.06 -7.07
N VAL A 72 -1.07 -4.46 -5.97
CA VAL A 72 -1.81 -3.20 -6.00
C VAL A 72 -0.95 -2.07 -6.60
N LEU A 73 0.32 -1.94 -6.19
CA LEU A 73 1.26 -0.97 -6.76
C LEU A 73 1.37 -1.12 -8.27
N THR A 74 1.46 -2.35 -8.80
CA THR A 74 1.57 -2.55 -10.25
C THR A 74 0.36 -2.00 -11.01
N LEU A 75 -0.86 -2.13 -10.47
CA LEU A 75 -2.07 -1.58 -11.07
C LEU A 75 -2.10 -0.04 -10.99
N VAL A 76 -1.53 0.53 -9.93
CA VAL A 76 -1.41 1.98 -9.73
C VAL A 76 -0.39 2.59 -10.70
N ALA A 77 0.70 1.88 -10.99
CA ALA A 77 1.86 2.45 -11.68
C ALA A 77 2.04 1.99 -13.14
N MET A 78 1.44 0.87 -13.57
CA MET A 78 1.58 0.37 -14.94
C MET A 78 1.15 1.40 -16.00
N GLU A 79 1.73 1.31 -17.20
CA GLU A 79 1.24 2.06 -18.35
C GLU A 79 -0.14 1.59 -18.80
N ARG A 80 -0.82 2.42 -19.61
CA ARG A 80 -2.09 2.04 -20.23
C ARG A 80 -1.88 0.81 -21.12
N PRO A 81 -2.60 -0.30 -20.90
CA PRO A 81 -2.54 -1.44 -21.80
C PRO A 81 -3.31 -1.15 -23.09
N ASP A 82 -2.95 -1.84 -24.18
CA ASP A 82 -3.61 -1.67 -25.48
C ASP A 82 -5.08 -2.12 -25.42
N THR A 83 -5.34 -3.20 -24.68
CA THR A 83 -6.69 -3.67 -24.36
C THR A 83 -6.80 -4.07 -22.88
N LEU A 84 -8.01 -4.43 -22.43
CA LEU A 84 -8.24 -5.01 -21.11
C LEU A 84 -8.06 -6.54 -21.08
N SER A 85 -7.43 -7.12 -22.11
CA SER A 85 -7.09 -8.54 -22.12
C SER A 85 -6.09 -8.88 -21.01
N ALA A 86 -6.15 -10.13 -20.54
CA ALA A 86 -5.24 -10.61 -19.51
C ALA A 86 -3.76 -10.50 -19.93
N SER A 87 -3.45 -10.71 -21.22
CA SER A 87 -2.09 -10.61 -21.75
C SER A 87 -1.56 -9.18 -21.70
N ASP A 88 -2.38 -8.20 -22.09
CA ASP A 88 -1.91 -6.82 -22.20
C ASP A 88 -1.75 -6.19 -20.82
N ILE A 89 -2.68 -6.47 -19.90
CA ILE A 89 -2.57 -6.03 -18.50
C ILE A 89 -1.31 -6.62 -17.86
N ARG A 90 -1.10 -7.95 -17.97
CA ARG A 90 0.09 -8.60 -17.43
C ARG A 90 1.38 -8.09 -18.08
N GLY A 91 1.36 -7.82 -19.39
CA GLY A 91 2.49 -7.26 -20.11
C GLY A 91 2.94 -5.92 -19.55
N GLN A 92 1.99 -5.03 -19.23
CA GLN A 92 2.33 -3.73 -18.63
C GLN A 92 2.75 -3.85 -17.16
N LYS A 93 2.17 -4.75 -16.38
CA LYS A 93 2.63 -5.06 -15.01
C LYS A 93 4.07 -5.60 -15.02
N LEU A 94 4.38 -6.51 -15.94
CA LEU A 94 5.72 -7.08 -16.10
C LEU A 94 6.75 -6.01 -16.49
N LYS A 95 6.46 -5.18 -17.51
CA LYS A 95 7.33 -4.07 -17.92
C LYS A 95 7.63 -3.11 -16.77
N LEU A 96 6.63 -2.83 -15.94
CA LEU A 96 6.79 -2.00 -14.76
C LEU A 96 7.77 -2.64 -13.76
N LEU A 97 7.55 -3.92 -13.40
CA LEU A 97 8.42 -4.64 -12.46
C LEU A 97 9.86 -4.74 -12.98
N GLN A 98 10.05 -4.94 -14.29
CA GLN A 98 11.37 -4.92 -14.92
C GLN A 98 12.06 -3.56 -14.82
N SER A 99 11.30 -2.46 -14.78
CA SER A 99 11.85 -1.12 -14.56
C SER A 99 12.10 -0.76 -13.09
N MET A 100 11.76 -1.66 -12.15
CA MET A 100 12.02 -1.43 -10.73
C MET A 100 13.46 -1.77 -10.37
N ALA A 101 14.10 -0.86 -9.65
CA ALA A 101 15.38 -1.13 -9.02
C ALA A 101 15.24 -2.19 -7.92
N ASP A 102 16.30 -2.94 -7.66
CA ASP A 102 16.35 -3.82 -6.49
C ASP A 102 16.19 -3.00 -5.21
N LEU A 103 15.43 -3.54 -4.26
CA LEU A 103 15.22 -2.91 -2.97
C LEU A 103 16.55 -2.81 -2.22
N LYS A 104 16.85 -1.63 -1.70
CA LYS A 104 18.03 -1.37 -0.87
C LYS A 104 17.65 -1.44 0.60
N VAL A 105 18.51 -2.02 1.43
CA VAL A 105 18.32 -2.08 2.89
C VAL A 105 18.18 -0.67 3.50
N SER A 106 18.87 0.34 2.96
CA SER A 106 18.75 1.75 3.38
C SER A 106 17.39 2.39 3.15
N ASP A 107 16.54 1.72 2.36
CA ASP A 107 15.20 2.14 1.97
C ASP A 107 14.12 1.29 2.67
N VAL A 108 14.52 0.58 3.72
CA VAL A 108 13.65 -0.26 4.54
C VAL A 108 13.77 0.16 6.00
N VAL A 109 12.63 0.32 6.66
CA VAL A 109 12.53 0.38 8.13
C VAL A 109 11.68 -0.79 8.59
N LEU A 110 12.18 -1.52 9.58
CA LEU A 110 11.51 -2.68 10.17
C LEU A 110 11.12 -2.40 11.61
N GLY A 111 9.95 -2.88 12.00
CA GLY A 111 9.47 -2.81 13.38
C GLY A 111 8.94 -4.14 13.90
N GLN A 112 8.98 -4.32 15.22
CA GLN A 112 8.37 -5.43 15.94
C GLN A 112 7.53 -4.90 17.12
N TYR A 113 6.26 -5.30 17.21
CA TYR A 113 5.37 -4.78 18.25
C TYR A 113 5.72 -5.33 19.64
N VAL A 114 5.62 -4.46 20.64
CA VAL A 114 5.68 -4.82 22.06
C VAL A 114 4.32 -4.59 22.72
N GLY A 115 4.08 -5.29 23.82
CA GLY A 115 2.85 -5.17 24.59
C GLY A 115 2.64 -3.73 25.08
N ASN A 116 1.40 -3.27 25.02
CA ASN A 116 0.97 -2.00 25.59
C ASN A 116 0.59 -2.21 27.06
N PRO A 117 1.35 -1.67 28.04
CA PRO A 117 1.05 -1.86 29.46
C PRO A 117 -0.31 -1.29 29.89
N LYS A 118 -0.83 -0.32 29.12
CA LYS A 118 -2.16 0.28 29.33
C LYS A 118 -3.26 -0.39 28.49
N GLY A 119 -2.89 -1.34 27.65
CA GLY A 119 -3.82 -2.10 26.82
C GLY A 119 -4.64 -3.09 27.63
N VAL A 120 -5.57 -3.77 26.97
CA VAL A 120 -6.41 -4.81 27.57
C VAL A 120 -6.31 -6.07 26.71
N GLY A 121 -6.29 -7.25 27.35
CA GLY A 121 -6.26 -8.53 26.65
C GLY A 121 -5.01 -8.71 25.80
N GLU A 122 -5.20 -9.05 24.52
CA GLU A 122 -4.10 -9.27 23.55
C GLU A 122 -3.19 -8.05 23.39
N ALA A 123 -3.71 -6.83 23.57
CA ALA A 123 -2.91 -5.62 23.43
C ALA A 123 -1.79 -5.49 24.48
N GLN A 124 -1.88 -6.22 25.60
CA GLN A 124 -0.82 -6.24 26.63
C GLN A 124 0.37 -7.14 26.25
N LYS A 125 0.22 -7.97 25.21
CA LYS A 125 1.24 -8.94 24.80
C LYS A 125 2.06 -8.40 23.63
N GLY A 126 3.37 -8.57 23.68
CA GLY A 126 4.27 -8.33 22.56
C GLY A 126 4.31 -9.50 21.59
N TYR A 127 5.03 -9.34 20.49
CA TYR A 127 5.18 -10.40 19.49
C TYR A 127 5.84 -11.66 20.07
N THR A 128 6.91 -11.49 20.84
CA THR A 128 7.65 -12.58 21.50
C THR A 128 6.92 -13.18 22.71
N ASP A 129 5.74 -12.66 23.08
CA ASP A 129 4.90 -13.24 24.13
C ASP A 129 3.95 -14.33 23.59
N ASP A 130 3.80 -14.42 22.26
CA ASP A 130 3.14 -15.55 21.59
C ASP A 130 3.96 -16.83 21.84
N THR A 131 3.29 -17.90 22.30
CA THR A 131 3.96 -19.16 22.66
C THR A 131 4.60 -19.86 21.47
N GLY A 132 4.16 -19.56 20.25
CA GLY A 132 4.74 -20.09 19.02
C GLY A 132 5.98 -19.34 18.53
N VAL A 133 6.38 -18.24 19.15
CA VAL A 133 7.46 -17.36 18.68
C VAL A 133 8.71 -17.53 19.56
N PRO A 134 9.91 -17.74 18.97
CA PRO A 134 11.17 -17.72 19.71
C PRO A 134 11.37 -16.40 20.47
N LYS A 135 11.83 -16.47 21.73
CA LYS A 135 12.04 -15.28 22.57
C LYS A 135 13.08 -14.29 22.03
N ASN A 136 13.97 -14.75 21.17
CA ASN A 136 14.98 -13.96 20.47
C ASN A 136 14.63 -13.70 19.00
N SER A 137 13.37 -13.86 18.60
CA SER A 137 12.95 -13.61 17.21
C SER A 137 13.20 -12.16 16.80
N THR A 138 13.86 -12.00 15.66
CA THR A 138 14.10 -10.74 14.97
C THR A 138 13.07 -10.48 13.86
N THR A 139 12.00 -11.30 13.77
CA THR A 139 10.99 -11.18 12.72
C THR A 139 10.25 -9.85 12.82
N SER A 140 10.18 -9.13 11.70
CA SER A 140 9.45 -7.87 11.60
C SER A 140 7.93 -8.09 11.47
N THR A 141 7.18 -7.36 12.29
CA THR A 141 5.71 -7.29 12.25
C THR A 141 5.21 -6.01 11.61
N PHE A 142 6.13 -5.08 11.31
CA PHE A 142 5.91 -3.83 10.61
C PHE A 142 7.06 -3.57 9.63
N SER A 143 6.75 -2.99 8.48
CA SER A 143 7.74 -2.47 7.54
C SER A 143 7.26 -1.21 6.83
N VAL A 144 8.17 -0.28 6.58
CA VAL A 144 8.06 0.71 5.50
C VAL A 144 9.16 0.39 4.50
N VAL A 145 8.78 0.22 3.25
CA VAL A 145 9.66 -0.08 2.12
C VAL A 145 9.50 1.02 1.09
N VAL A 146 10.61 1.61 0.65
CA VAL A 146 10.61 2.62 -0.43
C VAL A 146 11.14 1.99 -1.71
N LEU A 147 10.29 1.99 -2.74
CA LEU A 147 10.56 1.42 -4.05
C LEU A 147 10.72 2.53 -5.08
N HIS A 148 11.57 2.26 -6.07
CA HIS A 148 11.87 3.18 -7.15
C HIS A 148 11.66 2.51 -8.52
N ILE A 149 10.98 3.23 -9.41
CA ILE A 149 10.64 2.79 -10.76
C ILE A 149 11.41 3.68 -11.74
N ASP A 150 12.38 3.13 -12.46
CA ASP A 150 13.21 3.86 -13.44
C ASP A 150 12.58 3.78 -14.84
N ASN A 151 11.50 4.53 -15.01
CA ASN A 151 10.87 4.76 -16.31
C ASN A 151 10.45 6.23 -16.45
N ASP A 152 10.05 6.63 -17.65
CA ASP A 152 9.72 8.03 -17.93
C ASP A 152 8.58 8.58 -17.08
N ARG A 153 7.58 7.74 -16.75
CA ARG A 153 6.42 8.15 -15.95
C ARG A 153 6.78 8.40 -14.49
N TRP A 154 7.67 7.60 -13.90
CA TRP A 154 7.85 7.53 -12.44
C TRP A 154 9.24 7.89 -11.93
N LYS A 155 10.21 8.16 -12.82
CA LYS A 155 11.57 8.52 -12.40
C LYS A 155 11.57 9.66 -11.38
N GLY A 156 12.14 9.37 -10.20
CA GLY A 156 12.24 10.30 -9.08
C GLY A 156 11.03 10.33 -8.13
N VAL A 157 9.96 9.58 -8.40
CA VAL A 157 8.81 9.45 -7.51
C VAL A 157 9.01 8.23 -6.60
N PRO A 158 9.07 8.40 -5.27
CA PRO A 158 9.13 7.27 -4.34
C PRO A 158 7.76 6.60 -4.18
N PHE A 159 7.78 5.26 -4.16
CA PHE A 159 6.63 4.42 -3.86
C PHE A 159 6.82 3.78 -2.49
N PHE A 160 5.95 4.09 -1.54
CA PHE A 160 5.97 3.55 -0.19
C PHE A 160 5.06 2.33 -0.13
N ILE A 161 5.56 1.22 0.38
CA ILE A 161 4.74 0.12 0.88
C ILE A 161 4.88 0.11 2.39
N ARG A 162 3.77 0.42 3.08
CA ARG A 162 3.68 0.41 4.55
C ARG A 162 2.79 -0.74 4.98
N SER A 163 3.30 -1.64 5.80
CA SER A 163 2.53 -2.78 6.29
C SER A 163 2.80 -3.03 7.76
N GLY A 164 1.78 -3.26 8.57
CA GLY A 164 1.95 -3.50 9.99
C GLY A 164 0.80 -4.24 10.66
N LYS A 165 1.17 -5.13 11.59
CA LYS A 165 0.26 -5.75 12.57
C LYS A 165 0.28 -5.00 13.89
N ALA A 166 -0.72 -5.22 14.73
CA ALA A 166 -0.89 -4.55 16.02
C ALA A 166 -0.81 -3.02 15.93
N THR A 167 -1.40 -2.43 14.88
CA THR A 167 -1.51 -0.97 14.70
C THR A 167 -2.78 -0.42 15.36
N ASP A 168 -2.99 0.89 15.26
CA ASP A 168 -4.16 1.63 15.81
C ASP A 168 -5.51 1.23 15.20
N GLU A 169 -5.55 0.87 13.91
CA GLU A 169 -6.80 0.57 13.19
C GLU A 169 -6.60 -0.47 12.09
N SER A 170 -7.72 -0.98 11.55
CA SER A 170 -7.75 -1.75 10.30
C SER A 170 -7.89 -0.79 9.13
N ARG A 171 -6.92 -0.79 8.21
CA ARG A 171 -6.94 0.08 7.05
C ARG A 171 -6.08 -0.48 5.92
N VAL A 172 -6.62 -0.48 4.71
CA VAL A 172 -5.87 -0.73 3.48
C VAL A 172 -6.19 0.38 2.49
N GLU A 173 -5.17 1.10 2.05
CA GLU A 173 -5.36 2.21 1.09
C GLU A 173 -4.23 2.32 0.08
N VAL A 174 -4.56 2.92 -1.05
CA VAL A 174 -3.60 3.59 -1.93
C VAL A 174 -3.81 5.08 -1.80
N ARG A 175 -2.73 5.83 -1.59
CA ARG A 175 -2.70 7.29 -1.56
C ARG A 175 -1.75 7.78 -2.62
N VAL A 176 -2.24 8.62 -3.51
CA VAL A 176 -1.45 9.31 -4.53
C VAL A 176 -1.39 10.78 -4.14
N GLN A 177 -0.23 11.22 -3.67
CA GLN A 177 -0.02 12.58 -3.19
C GLN A 177 0.58 13.44 -4.32
N TYR A 178 -0.06 14.56 -4.60
CA TYR A 178 0.39 15.51 -5.60
C TYR A 178 1.48 16.43 -5.05
N LYS A 179 2.28 17.00 -5.94
CA LYS A 179 3.27 18.04 -5.62
C LYS A 179 2.57 19.30 -5.09
N PRO A 180 3.26 20.10 -4.26
CA PRO A 180 2.76 21.43 -3.92
C PRO A 180 2.68 22.30 -5.17
N LEU A 181 1.85 23.34 -5.12
CA LEU A 181 1.83 24.37 -6.15
C LEU A 181 3.14 25.17 -6.13
N ASP A 182 3.74 25.41 -7.30
CA ASP A 182 4.99 26.17 -7.44
C ASP A 182 4.88 27.60 -6.88
N LYS A 183 3.70 28.21 -7.04
CA LYS A 183 3.38 29.54 -6.51
C LYS A 183 2.05 29.52 -5.77
N ASP A 184 2.12 29.30 -4.47
CA ASP A 184 0.94 29.37 -3.60
C ASP A 184 0.50 30.82 -3.38
N LEU A 185 -0.65 31.19 -3.94
CA LEU A 185 -1.25 32.52 -3.76
C LEU A 185 -1.87 32.70 -2.36
N PHE A 186 -2.01 31.61 -1.59
CA PHE A 186 -2.62 31.60 -0.26
C PHE A 186 -1.58 31.59 0.87
N GLY A 187 -0.36 32.10 0.61
CA GLY A 187 0.63 32.34 1.66
C GLY A 187 1.16 31.07 2.35
N GLY A 188 1.19 29.94 1.65
CA GLY A 188 1.63 28.65 2.18
C GLY A 188 0.53 27.84 2.86
N GLN A 189 -0.73 28.32 2.84
CA GLN A 189 -1.86 27.60 3.42
C GLN A 189 -2.33 26.42 2.56
N SER A 190 -1.99 26.39 1.27
CA SER A 190 -2.40 25.32 0.36
C SER A 190 -1.74 23.99 0.75
N LYS A 191 -2.57 22.99 1.02
CA LYS A 191 -2.10 21.61 1.26
C LYS A 191 -1.97 20.86 -0.06
N ARG A 192 -1.13 19.82 -0.07
CA ARG A 192 -1.01 18.94 -1.25
C ARG A 192 -2.33 18.22 -1.51
N ASP A 193 -2.76 18.20 -2.76
CA ASP A 193 -3.89 17.40 -3.18
C ASP A 193 -3.55 15.91 -3.07
N MET A 194 -4.57 15.08 -2.87
CA MET A 194 -4.40 13.62 -2.78
C MET A 194 -5.56 12.91 -3.45
N THR A 195 -5.28 11.82 -4.16
CA THR A 195 -6.31 10.83 -4.55
C THR A 195 -6.14 9.59 -3.69
N ILE A 196 -7.19 9.18 -2.98
CA ILE A 196 -7.17 8.05 -2.06
C ILE A 196 -8.15 6.98 -2.55
N PHE A 197 -7.68 5.74 -2.62
CA PHE A 197 -8.48 4.54 -2.81
C PHE A 197 -8.45 3.79 -1.48
N ARG A 198 -9.55 3.85 -0.74
CA ARG A 198 -9.71 3.03 0.47
C ARG A 198 -10.23 1.67 0.05
N ILE A 199 -9.35 0.67 0.13
CA ILE A 199 -9.67 -0.70 -0.25
C ILE A 199 -10.51 -1.38 0.82
N GLN A 200 -10.17 -1.19 2.09
CA GLN A 200 -10.98 -1.66 3.22
C GLN A 200 -10.53 -0.97 4.53
N PRO A 201 -11.41 -0.89 5.55
CA PRO A 201 -12.86 -1.08 5.48
C PRO A 201 -13.56 0.11 4.80
N ASN A 202 -14.87 0.00 4.57
CA ASN A 202 -15.72 1.07 4.01
C ASN A 202 -15.21 1.58 2.66
N GLU A 203 -15.19 0.71 1.66
CA GLU A 203 -14.75 0.95 0.29
C GLU A 203 -15.10 2.36 -0.21
N ALA A 204 -14.08 3.12 -0.59
CA ALA A 204 -14.26 4.49 -1.04
C ALA A 204 -13.16 4.97 -1.98
N VAL A 205 -13.50 5.92 -2.85
CA VAL A 205 -12.53 6.76 -3.56
C VAL A 205 -12.82 8.20 -3.24
N TYR A 206 -11.80 8.95 -2.83
CA TYR A 206 -11.97 10.37 -2.56
C TYR A 206 -10.73 11.18 -2.92
N GLN A 207 -10.96 12.45 -3.25
CA GLN A 207 -9.90 13.39 -3.56
C GLN A 207 -9.87 14.50 -2.54
N ARG A 208 -8.71 14.73 -1.92
CA ARG A 208 -8.48 15.88 -1.04
C ARG A 208 -8.00 17.06 -1.86
N PHE A 209 -8.63 18.21 -1.67
CA PHE A 209 -8.32 19.46 -2.37
C PHE A 209 -8.67 20.68 -1.52
N ASN A 210 -8.14 21.84 -1.91
CA ASN A 210 -8.27 23.07 -1.15
C ASN A 210 -9.50 23.89 -1.62
N VAL A 211 -10.28 24.44 -0.69
CA VAL A 211 -11.45 25.28 -0.93
C VAL A 211 -11.50 26.47 0.03
N LYS A 212 -12.26 27.52 -0.31
CA LYS A 212 -12.58 28.59 0.64
C LYS A 212 -13.46 28.03 1.76
N ARG A 213 -13.09 28.31 3.01
CA ARG A 213 -13.88 27.99 4.20
C ARG A 213 -15.33 28.48 4.03
N PRO A 214 -16.36 27.62 4.19
CA PRO A 214 -17.74 28.08 4.14
C PRO A 214 -18.00 29.18 5.17
N GLY A 215 -18.63 30.28 4.75
CA GLY A 215 -18.90 31.44 5.60
C GLY A 215 -18.33 32.75 5.03
N MET A 216 -18.19 33.74 5.89
CA MET A 216 -17.74 35.09 5.52
C MET A 216 -16.22 35.20 5.37
N ASP A 217 -15.46 34.29 5.98
CA ASP A 217 -13.99 34.29 5.92
C ASP A 217 -13.46 33.94 4.52
N SER A 218 -12.20 34.28 4.26
CA SER A 218 -11.52 33.94 3.00
C SER A 218 -10.44 32.87 3.16
N ASP A 219 -10.35 32.28 4.36
CA ASP A 219 -9.37 31.25 4.69
C ASP A 219 -9.50 30.02 3.79
N LEU A 220 -8.36 29.43 3.48
CA LEU A 220 -8.28 28.17 2.75
C LEU A 220 -8.38 26.99 3.72
N ILE A 221 -9.20 26.00 3.38
CA ILE A 221 -9.28 24.72 4.08
C ILE A 221 -9.17 23.57 3.09
N GLN A 222 -8.67 22.43 3.54
CA GLN A 222 -8.69 21.20 2.75
C GLN A 222 -9.98 20.42 3.05
N THR A 223 -10.67 19.99 2.01
CA THR A 223 -11.86 19.13 2.07
C THR A 223 -11.74 18.00 1.04
N GLU A 224 -12.80 17.22 0.85
CA GLU A 224 -12.79 16.06 -0.04
C GLU A 224 -14.01 15.95 -0.96
N LEU A 225 -13.78 15.47 -2.18
CA LEU A 225 -14.82 14.93 -3.06
C LEU A 225 -14.87 13.44 -2.77
N ASP A 226 -15.98 12.95 -2.21
CA ASP A 226 -16.09 11.60 -1.69
C ASP A 226 -17.05 10.72 -2.49
N LEU A 227 -16.61 9.50 -2.79
CA LEU A 227 -17.43 8.38 -3.24
C LEU A 227 -17.25 7.22 -2.26
N THR A 228 -18.06 7.22 -1.19
CA THR A 228 -18.20 6.06 -0.31
C THR A 228 -19.24 5.07 -0.85
N TYR A 229 -18.84 3.82 -1.09
CA TYR A 229 -19.67 2.81 -1.75
C TYR A 229 -20.92 2.47 -0.95
N ALA A 230 -20.78 2.27 0.36
CA ALA A 230 -21.91 1.97 1.24
C ALA A 230 -23.01 3.05 1.19
N SER A 231 -22.64 4.31 0.97
CA SER A 231 -23.59 5.43 0.85
C SER A 231 -24.16 5.57 -0.56
N ARG A 232 -23.32 5.44 -1.59
CA ARG A 232 -23.74 5.70 -2.98
C ARG A 232 -24.42 4.51 -3.64
N PHE A 233 -24.02 3.30 -3.28
CA PHE A 233 -24.44 2.01 -3.82
C PHE A 233 -24.98 1.10 -2.71
N TYR A 234 -25.79 1.66 -1.81
CA TYR A 234 -26.28 0.98 -0.59
C TYR A 234 -26.96 -0.39 -0.78
N ASN A 235 -27.43 -0.70 -1.99
CA ASN A 235 -28.05 -1.99 -2.35
C ASN A 235 -27.17 -2.87 -3.26
N ALA A 236 -25.95 -2.43 -3.59
CA ALA A 236 -25.05 -3.23 -4.41
C ALA A 236 -24.41 -4.33 -3.57
N TYR A 237 -24.40 -5.54 -4.12
CA TYR A 237 -23.64 -6.64 -3.55
C TYR A 237 -22.18 -6.53 -3.99
N LEU A 238 -21.28 -6.49 -3.02
CA LEU A 238 -19.84 -6.55 -3.25
C LEU A 238 -19.37 -7.98 -2.96
N PRO A 239 -19.01 -8.77 -3.99
CA PRO A 239 -18.57 -10.14 -3.78
C PRO A 239 -17.24 -10.17 -3.01
N ASP A 240 -17.05 -11.21 -2.20
CA ASP A 240 -15.73 -11.46 -1.62
C ASP A 240 -14.70 -11.72 -2.72
N ALA A 241 -13.43 -11.45 -2.42
CA ALA A 241 -12.33 -11.67 -3.34
C ALA A 241 -12.30 -13.09 -3.92
N TYR A 242 -12.55 -14.11 -3.09
CA TYR A 242 -12.54 -15.50 -3.58
C TYR A 242 -13.75 -15.82 -4.45
N GLU A 243 -14.92 -15.26 -4.18
CA GLU A 243 -16.11 -15.44 -5.03
C GLU A 243 -15.84 -14.94 -6.44
N ARG A 244 -15.22 -13.75 -6.55
CA ARG A 244 -14.82 -13.17 -7.82
C ARG A 244 -13.75 -14.00 -8.51
N LEU A 245 -12.65 -14.34 -7.83
CA LEU A 245 -11.54 -15.07 -8.45
C LEU A 245 -11.95 -16.48 -8.89
N LEU A 246 -12.76 -17.19 -8.12
CA LEU A 246 -13.26 -18.50 -8.54
C LEU A 246 -14.15 -18.39 -9.78
N MET A 247 -14.98 -17.36 -9.87
CA MET A 247 -15.76 -17.08 -11.07
C MET A 247 -14.88 -16.78 -12.29
N ASP A 248 -13.78 -16.03 -12.11
CA ASP A 248 -12.82 -15.78 -13.18
C ASP A 248 -12.17 -17.08 -13.68
N VAL A 249 -11.83 -18.01 -12.79
CA VAL A 249 -11.31 -19.35 -13.17
C VAL A 249 -12.31 -20.10 -14.05
N LEU A 250 -13.59 -20.12 -13.65
CA LEU A 250 -14.65 -20.80 -14.41
C LEU A 250 -14.86 -20.18 -15.80
N ASN A 251 -14.69 -18.87 -15.93
CA ASN A 251 -14.82 -18.14 -17.19
C ASN A 251 -13.54 -18.10 -18.03
N GLY A 252 -12.44 -18.70 -17.57
CA GLY A 252 -11.17 -18.66 -18.30
C GLY A 252 -10.44 -17.31 -18.24
N ILE A 253 -10.83 -16.41 -17.33
CA ILE A 253 -10.33 -15.03 -17.24
C ILE A 253 -9.09 -15.01 -16.35
N GLN A 254 -7.99 -14.48 -16.89
CA GLN A 254 -6.68 -14.52 -16.25
C GLN A 254 -6.14 -13.15 -15.81
N SER A 255 -6.85 -12.06 -16.07
CA SER A 255 -6.40 -10.68 -15.78
C SER A 255 -6.07 -10.45 -14.30
N ASN A 256 -6.76 -11.15 -13.39
CA ASN A 256 -6.65 -11.01 -11.94
C ASN A 256 -5.74 -12.06 -11.27
N PHE A 257 -4.88 -12.71 -12.04
CA PHE A 257 -3.97 -13.76 -11.54
C PHE A 257 -2.53 -13.47 -11.91
N VAL A 258 -1.63 -13.82 -10.99
CA VAL A 258 -0.20 -13.50 -11.09
C VAL A 258 0.48 -14.35 -12.18
N GLY A 259 1.12 -13.66 -13.13
CA GLY A 259 1.92 -14.30 -14.18
C GLY A 259 3.18 -14.99 -13.63
N THR A 260 3.73 -15.96 -14.36
CA THR A 260 4.99 -16.62 -13.92
C THR A 260 6.15 -15.63 -13.91
N ASP A 261 6.31 -14.87 -14.98
CA ASP A 261 7.40 -13.88 -15.11
C ASP A 261 7.20 -12.71 -14.14
N GLU A 262 5.94 -12.34 -13.91
CA GLU A 262 5.56 -11.33 -12.93
C GLU A 262 6.01 -11.72 -11.51
N LEU A 263 5.80 -12.98 -11.14
CA LEU A 263 6.24 -13.51 -9.85
C LEU A 263 7.77 -13.54 -9.73
N ALA A 264 8.48 -13.87 -10.81
CA ALA A 264 9.93 -13.89 -10.83
C ALA A 264 10.52 -12.48 -10.61
N GLU A 265 9.99 -11.48 -11.31
CA GLU A 265 10.41 -10.09 -11.15
C GLU A 265 10.04 -9.52 -9.77
N ALA A 266 8.86 -9.87 -9.24
CA ALA A 266 8.47 -9.52 -7.88
C ALA A 266 9.46 -10.06 -6.84
N TRP A 267 10.01 -11.27 -7.03
CA TRP A 267 11.05 -11.80 -6.15
C TRP A 267 12.41 -11.12 -6.40
N ARG A 268 12.80 -10.88 -7.66
CA ARG A 268 14.05 -10.17 -7.99
C ARG A 268 14.17 -8.85 -7.22
N VAL A 269 13.09 -8.06 -7.17
CA VAL A 269 13.09 -6.75 -6.50
C VAL A 269 13.38 -6.86 -5.00
N PHE A 270 12.84 -7.87 -4.30
CA PHE A 270 12.89 -7.95 -2.83
C PHE A 270 13.99 -8.87 -2.29
N THR A 271 14.36 -9.93 -3.02
CA THR A 271 15.25 -10.99 -2.54
C THR A 271 16.60 -10.48 -2.02
N PRO A 272 17.32 -9.55 -2.70
CA PRO A 272 18.61 -9.07 -2.20
C PRO A 272 18.51 -8.41 -0.81
N ALA A 273 17.52 -7.53 -0.60
CA ALA A 273 17.30 -6.89 0.69
C ALA A 273 16.85 -7.90 1.76
N LEU A 274 15.99 -8.85 1.39
CA LEU A 274 15.51 -9.89 2.31
C LEU A 274 16.66 -10.78 2.80
N HIS A 275 17.56 -11.20 1.93
CA HIS A 275 18.74 -11.96 2.35
C HIS A 275 19.65 -11.14 3.26
N ALA A 276 19.90 -9.86 2.93
CA ALA A 276 20.71 -9.00 3.78
C ALA A 276 20.09 -8.77 5.17
N ILE A 277 18.76 -8.66 5.25
CA ILE A 277 18.01 -8.54 6.52
C ILE A 277 18.14 -9.84 7.34
N ASP A 278 17.93 -10.99 6.70
CA ASP A 278 18.02 -12.29 7.37
C ASP A 278 19.45 -12.57 7.87
N ASP A 279 20.47 -12.19 7.10
CA ASP A 279 21.89 -12.38 7.44
C ASP A 279 22.35 -11.46 8.58
N ALA A 280 21.86 -10.22 8.61
CA ALA A 280 22.23 -9.24 9.63
C ALA A 280 21.67 -9.60 11.02
N GLN A 281 20.51 -10.28 11.07
CA GLN A 281 19.79 -10.61 12.31
C GLN A 281 19.66 -9.42 13.28
N GLU A 282 19.52 -8.21 12.74
CA GLU A 282 19.35 -7.02 13.56
C GLU A 282 17.95 -6.99 14.19
N MET A 283 17.88 -6.56 15.44
CA MET A 283 16.60 -6.40 16.13
C MET A 283 15.79 -5.27 15.48
N PRO A 284 14.54 -5.52 15.03
CA PRO A 284 13.69 -4.47 14.51
C PRO A 284 13.39 -3.39 15.56
N HIS A 285 13.06 -2.19 15.10
CA HIS A 285 12.64 -1.10 15.99
C HIS A 285 11.37 -1.49 16.75
N LYS A 286 11.29 -1.13 18.03
CA LYS A 286 10.13 -1.47 18.86
C LYS A 286 9.04 -0.43 18.68
N TYR A 287 7.80 -0.88 18.50
CA TYR A 287 6.63 -0.03 18.55
C TYR A 287 5.57 -0.63 19.45
N VAL A 288 4.77 0.21 20.11
CA VAL A 288 3.76 -0.25 21.07
C VAL A 288 2.54 -0.77 20.30
N PHE A 289 1.93 -1.86 20.78
CA PHE A 289 0.64 -2.33 20.25
C PHE A 289 -0.39 -1.19 20.23
N GLY A 290 -1.00 -0.97 19.08
CA GLY A 290 -1.96 0.11 18.85
C GLY A 290 -1.32 1.42 18.39
N ALA A 291 -0.01 1.44 18.12
CA ALA A 291 0.65 2.62 17.58
C ALA A 291 0.25 2.86 16.12
N GLN A 292 0.02 4.13 15.77
CA GLN A 292 -0.20 4.55 14.39
C GLN A 292 1.10 4.48 13.57
N THR A 293 2.22 4.86 14.21
CA THR A 293 3.56 4.94 13.63
C THR A 293 4.62 4.96 14.74
N PHE A 294 5.89 4.98 14.36
CA PHE A 294 7.04 5.17 15.24
C PHE A 294 8.11 6.00 14.52
N LYS A 295 9.03 6.58 15.30
CA LYS A 295 9.95 7.63 14.87
C LYS A 295 10.72 7.26 13.60
N GLU A 296 11.32 6.07 13.55
CA GLU A 296 12.17 5.66 12.44
C GLU A 296 11.38 5.45 11.15
N ALA A 297 10.12 5.02 11.24
CA ALA A 297 9.24 4.94 10.08
C ALA A 297 8.90 6.34 9.54
N ASP A 298 8.59 7.28 10.45
CA ASP A 298 8.30 8.68 10.07
C ASP A 298 9.54 9.37 9.49
N ASP A 299 10.73 9.11 10.04
CA ASP A 299 11.99 9.67 9.55
C ASP A 299 12.27 9.21 8.10
N LEU A 300 12.05 7.92 7.79
CA LEU A 300 12.23 7.38 6.44
C LEU A 300 11.21 7.98 5.46
N GLU A 301 9.96 8.10 5.87
CA GLU A 301 8.89 8.71 5.08
C GLU A 301 9.19 10.19 4.78
N ALA A 302 9.60 10.95 5.80
CA ALA A 302 9.97 12.35 5.68
C ALA A 302 11.21 12.56 4.80
N LYS A 303 12.23 11.68 4.91
CA LYS A 303 13.44 11.69 4.06
C LYS A 303 13.07 11.66 2.57
N TYR A 304 12.04 10.90 2.21
CA TYR A 304 11.54 10.77 0.83
C TYR A 304 10.37 11.70 0.50
N GLY A 305 10.07 12.66 1.38
CA GLY A 305 9.12 13.74 1.11
C GLY A 305 7.64 13.36 1.20
N LEU A 306 7.31 12.24 1.88
CA LEU A 306 5.94 11.90 2.24
C LEU A 306 5.47 12.80 3.39
N ILE A 307 4.27 13.36 3.23
CA ILE A 307 3.61 14.21 4.23
C ILE A 307 2.29 13.54 4.60
N ARG A 308 2.05 13.31 5.90
CA ARG A 308 0.83 12.68 6.42
C ARG A 308 -0.33 13.65 6.60
#